data_AF-A0A9E2DUU4-F1
#
_entry.id   AF-A0A9E2DUU4-F1
#
_cell.length_a   1.000
_cell.length_b   1.000
_cell.length_c   1.000
_cell.angle_alpha   90.00
_cell.angle_beta   90.00
_cell.angle_gamma   90.00
#
_symmetry.space_group_name_H-M   'P 1'
#
loop_
_entity.id
_entity.type
_entity.pdbx_description
1 polymer ?
#
loop_
_entity_poly.entity_id
_entity_poly.type
_entity_poly.pdbx_seq_one_letter_code
_entity_poly.pdbx_strand_id
1 'polypeptide(L)'
;MRTALLLLALSMSQCAYAQWEDQTPPNEVPIYLPQDYNPAEQFPLVIFLHGYSPLTTAWYDILLPLQKDANNNGYIFAKPDGSQDGLGEFYWNATDACCDMWGNNPDHVGYLLALVESIQAQYNIDPQRIHLIGHSNGGFMCHRMACEAPEKFASVVSISGAMWNDPANCQPEAPIHVLNIHGTFDPIIFWLGGLIGFTPYPGVNTTTEYWATHNGCSTTATNGGSFDFDWFIFFDETTRWIYESCDDPSAGSTELWEVSTAGHFPSISEEGIDALFNYLDTHINPLPACSGDFNNDQHVNVSDVLFMIGEWGQTNSPADITKDGTVNISDLLELLGAWGPCLQ
;
A
#
# COMPACT_ATOMS: atom_id res chain seq x y z
N MET A 1 -46.86 -26.17 -13.82
CA MET A 1 -45.57 -25.47 -13.87
C MET A 1 -45.38 -24.77 -12.54
N ARG A 2 -44.41 -25.22 -11.72
CA ARG A 2 -44.05 -24.57 -10.46
C ARG A 2 -43.10 -23.43 -10.80
N THR A 3 -43.56 -22.20 -10.64
CA THR A 3 -42.74 -20.99 -10.78
C THR A 3 -41.80 -20.91 -9.59
N ALA A 4 -40.50 -21.13 -9.82
CA ALA A 4 -39.47 -20.88 -8.83
C ALA A 4 -39.25 -19.36 -8.73
N LEU A 5 -39.48 -18.78 -7.55
CA LEU A 5 -39.02 -17.45 -7.22
C LEU A 5 -37.49 -17.53 -7.07
N LEU A 6 -36.74 -16.93 -8.00
CA LEU A 6 -35.35 -16.55 -7.73
C LEU A 6 -35.39 -15.38 -6.73
N LEU A 7 -34.98 -15.64 -5.49
CA LEU A 7 -34.58 -14.59 -4.56
C LEU A 7 -33.19 -14.11 -5.00
N LEU A 8 -33.11 -12.95 -5.64
CA LEU A 8 -31.86 -12.21 -5.72
C LEU A 8 -31.50 -11.78 -4.28
N ALA A 9 -30.49 -12.42 -3.70
CA ALA A 9 -29.83 -11.88 -2.53
C ALA A 9 -29.04 -10.66 -2.99
N LEU A 10 -29.53 -9.45 -2.69
CA LEU A 10 -28.67 -8.27 -2.69
C LEU A 10 -27.68 -8.45 -1.55
N SER A 11 -26.41 -8.74 -1.86
CA SER A 11 -25.33 -8.56 -0.90
C SER A 11 -25.25 -7.06 -0.59
N MET A 12 -25.79 -6.64 0.54
CA MET A 12 -25.50 -5.31 1.06
C MET A 12 -24.06 -5.34 1.54
N SER A 13 -23.15 -4.74 0.77
CA SER A 13 -21.83 -4.37 1.30
C SER A 13 -22.09 -3.51 2.53
N GLN A 14 -21.59 -3.95 3.69
CA GLN A 14 -21.64 -3.13 4.89
C GLN A 14 -20.68 -1.97 4.67
N CYS A 15 -21.24 -0.76 4.63
CA CYS A 15 -20.47 0.46 4.55
C CYS A 15 -20.43 1.09 5.94
N ALA A 16 -19.23 1.41 6.40
CA ALA A 16 -19.00 2.15 7.63
C ALA A 16 -18.06 3.34 7.34
N TYR A 17 -17.74 4.17 8.34
CA TYR A 17 -17.02 5.43 8.10
C TYR A 17 -15.85 5.64 9.06
N ALA A 18 -14.71 6.10 8.52
CA ALA A 18 -13.59 6.62 9.29
C ALA A 18 -13.64 8.16 9.31
N GLN A 19 -13.31 8.78 10.45
CA GLN A 19 -13.38 10.23 10.66
C GLN A 19 -12.03 10.80 11.12
N TRP A 20 -11.70 12.02 10.72
CA TRP A 20 -10.52 12.76 11.15
C TRP A 20 -10.78 14.28 11.17
N GLU A 21 -10.06 15.02 12.02
CA GLU A 21 -10.40 16.42 12.35
C GLU A 21 -9.75 17.47 11.44
N ASP A 22 -8.79 17.12 10.59
CA ASP A 22 -7.99 18.11 9.85
C ASP A 22 -8.35 18.26 8.36
N GLN A 23 -8.50 19.52 7.96
CA GLN A 23 -8.43 20.21 6.64
C GLN A 23 -8.83 19.54 5.30
N THR A 24 -9.04 18.23 5.14
CA THR A 24 -9.39 17.61 3.83
C THR A 24 -10.78 16.95 3.85
N PRO A 25 -11.72 17.35 2.97
CA PRO A 25 -13.08 16.80 2.92
C PRO A 25 -13.22 15.53 2.04
N PRO A 26 -14.29 14.72 2.23
CA PRO A 26 -15.28 14.85 3.30
C PRO A 26 -14.83 14.09 4.55
N ASN A 27 -15.18 14.62 5.72
CA ASN A 27 -14.85 14.14 7.07
C ASN A 27 -15.22 12.67 7.37
N GLU A 28 -15.77 11.93 6.40
CA GLU A 28 -16.19 10.54 6.50
C GLU A 28 -15.71 9.76 5.26
N VAL A 29 -14.71 8.88 5.45
CA VAL A 29 -14.23 7.97 4.40
C VAL A 29 -15.03 6.68 4.45
N PRO A 30 -15.69 6.26 3.35
CA PRO A 30 -16.43 5.00 3.32
C PRO A 30 -15.47 3.80 3.39
N ILE A 31 -15.82 2.87 4.28
CA ILE A 31 -15.12 1.61 4.54
C ILE A 31 -16.03 0.47 4.09
N TYR A 32 -15.52 -0.36 3.19
CA TYR A 32 -16.24 -1.47 2.61
C TYR A 32 -15.69 -2.77 3.17
N LEU A 33 -16.56 -3.52 3.84
CA LEU A 33 -16.18 -4.76 4.52
C LEU A 33 -16.42 -5.99 3.62
N PRO A 34 -15.56 -7.02 3.72
CA PRO A 34 -15.80 -8.30 3.07
C PRO A 34 -17.07 -8.96 3.63
N GLN A 35 -17.70 -9.83 2.83
CA GLN A 35 -19.00 -10.42 3.18
C GLN A 35 -18.95 -11.28 4.46
N ASP A 36 -17.81 -11.88 4.72
CA ASP A 36 -17.49 -12.74 5.86
C ASP A 36 -16.76 -12.01 6.99
N TYR A 37 -16.80 -10.67 7.02
CA TYR A 37 -16.17 -9.87 8.07
C TYR A 37 -16.54 -10.34 9.48
N ASN A 38 -15.51 -10.64 10.27
CA ASN A 38 -15.60 -11.04 11.67
C ASN A 38 -14.70 -10.14 12.52
N PRO A 39 -15.23 -9.30 13.43
CA PRO A 39 -14.40 -8.40 14.23
C PRO A 39 -13.41 -9.12 15.16
N ALA A 40 -13.55 -10.44 15.37
CA ALA A 40 -12.60 -11.25 16.14
C ALA A 40 -11.37 -11.71 15.33
N GLU A 41 -11.35 -11.53 14.02
CA GLU A 41 -10.26 -11.94 13.12
C GLU A 41 -9.56 -10.71 12.54
N GLN A 42 -8.27 -10.86 12.20
CA GLN A 42 -7.50 -9.80 11.54
C GLN A 42 -7.73 -9.83 10.03
N PHE A 43 -8.11 -8.70 9.47
CA PHE A 43 -8.37 -8.54 8.03
C PHE A 43 -7.33 -7.63 7.38
N PRO A 44 -6.88 -7.95 6.16
CA PRO A 44 -5.99 -7.06 5.42
C PRO A 44 -6.76 -5.80 4.95
N LEU A 45 -6.04 -4.71 4.74
CA LEU A 45 -6.57 -3.41 4.33
C LEU A 45 -5.98 -2.98 2.99
N VAL A 46 -6.84 -2.57 2.06
CA VAL A 46 -6.44 -1.84 0.85
C VAL A 46 -7.04 -0.44 0.90
N ILE A 47 -6.20 0.58 0.68
CA ILE A 47 -6.64 1.95 0.45
C ILE A 47 -6.40 2.30 -1.02
N PHE A 48 -7.47 2.64 -1.73
CA PHE A 48 -7.40 3.05 -3.13
C PHE A 48 -7.39 4.57 -3.28
N LEU A 49 -6.38 5.08 -4.01
CA LEU A 49 -6.15 6.49 -4.27
C LEU A 49 -6.50 6.83 -5.72
N HIS A 50 -7.50 7.69 -5.89
CA HIS A 50 -7.97 8.14 -7.20
C HIS A 50 -6.94 9.03 -7.92
N GLY A 51 -7.10 9.19 -9.24
CA GLY A 51 -6.33 10.14 -10.05
C GLY A 51 -6.91 11.56 -10.00
N TYR A 52 -6.19 12.53 -10.59
CA TYR A 52 -6.66 13.92 -10.70
C TYR A 52 -7.95 13.98 -11.53
N SER A 53 -9.06 14.40 -10.94
CA SER A 53 -10.39 14.24 -11.56
C SER A 53 -11.47 15.10 -10.91
N PRO A 54 -12.54 15.51 -11.63
CA PRO A 54 -13.69 16.16 -11.00
C PRO A 54 -14.64 15.13 -10.36
N LEU A 55 -14.30 13.84 -10.43
CA LEU A 55 -15.07 12.74 -9.87
C LEU A 55 -14.63 12.48 -8.44
N THR A 56 -15.60 12.36 -7.53
CA THR A 56 -15.33 11.78 -6.21
C THR A 56 -14.94 10.30 -6.36
N THR A 57 -14.31 9.71 -5.35
CA THR A 57 -13.89 8.31 -5.33
C THR A 57 -15.04 7.34 -5.61
N ALA A 58 -16.25 7.67 -5.16
CA ALA A 58 -17.44 6.88 -5.45
C ALA A 58 -17.73 6.75 -6.95
N TRP A 59 -17.46 7.80 -7.73
CA TRP A 59 -17.61 7.79 -9.19
C TRP A 59 -16.37 7.32 -9.91
N TYR A 60 -15.19 7.53 -9.32
CA TYR A 60 -13.92 7.06 -9.85
C TYR A 60 -13.85 5.52 -9.95
N ASP A 61 -14.58 4.82 -9.07
CA ASP A 61 -14.76 3.36 -9.10
C ASP A 61 -15.30 2.83 -10.45
N ILE A 62 -15.99 3.66 -11.25
CA ILE A 62 -16.44 3.26 -12.60
C ILE A 62 -15.26 3.08 -13.56
N LEU A 63 -14.17 3.82 -13.35
CA LEU A 63 -12.97 3.76 -14.19
C LEU A 63 -12.06 2.60 -13.78
N LEU A 64 -11.96 2.34 -12.47
CA LEU A 64 -11.16 1.25 -11.90
C LEU A 64 -11.95 0.57 -10.76
N PRO A 65 -12.85 -0.39 -11.08
CA PRO A 65 -13.74 -1.00 -10.12
C PRO A 65 -13.03 -2.08 -9.29
N LEU A 66 -12.25 -1.68 -8.29
CA LEU A 66 -11.50 -2.62 -7.45
C LEU A 66 -12.22 -3.01 -6.15
N GLN A 67 -13.19 -2.21 -5.71
CA GLN A 67 -13.80 -2.36 -4.39
C GLN A 67 -14.44 -3.74 -4.19
N LYS A 68 -15.21 -4.20 -5.19
CA LYS A 68 -15.90 -5.49 -5.11
C LYS A 68 -14.91 -6.65 -5.07
N ASP A 69 -13.87 -6.59 -5.89
CA ASP A 69 -12.87 -7.65 -5.98
C ASP A 69 -11.99 -7.69 -4.72
N ALA A 70 -11.67 -6.53 -4.13
CA ALA A 70 -11.03 -6.47 -2.82
C ALA A 70 -11.86 -7.18 -1.75
N ASN A 71 -13.15 -6.86 -1.65
CA ASN A 71 -14.03 -7.50 -0.68
C ASN A 71 -14.22 -9.01 -0.94
N ASN A 72 -14.22 -9.45 -2.20
CA ASN A 72 -14.28 -10.88 -2.55
C ASN A 72 -13.00 -11.63 -2.18
N ASN A 73 -11.86 -10.94 -2.20
CA ASN A 73 -10.56 -11.47 -1.75
C ASN A 73 -10.32 -11.27 -0.24
N GLY A 74 -11.36 -10.92 0.53
CA GLY A 74 -11.27 -10.81 1.99
C GLY A 74 -10.60 -9.53 2.49
N TYR A 75 -10.44 -8.50 1.67
CA TYR A 75 -9.90 -7.22 2.10
C TYR A 75 -10.99 -6.28 2.62
N ILE A 76 -10.67 -5.58 3.70
CA ILE A 76 -11.31 -4.30 4.03
C ILE A 76 -10.78 -3.28 3.03
N PHE A 77 -11.67 -2.48 2.47
CA PHE A 77 -11.34 -1.53 1.42
C PHE A 77 -11.77 -0.11 1.78
N ALA A 78 -10.89 0.86 1.59
CA ALA A 78 -11.17 2.29 1.78
C ALA A 78 -10.81 3.08 0.52
N LYS A 79 -11.58 4.14 0.23
CA LYS A 79 -11.32 5.04 -0.92
C LYS A 79 -11.51 6.51 -0.52
N PRO A 80 -10.51 7.12 0.16
CA PRO A 80 -10.57 8.52 0.55
C PRO A 80 -10.51 9.45 -0.66
N ASP A 81 -11.18 10.60 -0.56
CA ASP A 81 -11.03 11.70 -1.51
C ASP A 81 -9.83 12.57 -1.09
N GLY A 82 -9.03 13.02 -2.05
CA GLY A 82 -8.02 14.05 -1.84
C GLY A 82 -8.63 15.44 -1.69
N SER A 83 -7.77 16.46 -1.55
CA SER A 83 -8.21 17.86 -1.55
C SER A 83 -8.91 18.23 -2.86
N GLN A 84 -9.89 19.15 -2.81
CA GLN A 84 -10.47 19.74 -4.01
C GLN A 84 -9.80 21.08 -4.32
N ASP A 85 -9.32 21.25 -5.54
CA ASP A 85 -8.72 22.50 -5.99
C ASP A 85 -9.76 23.57 -6.39
N GLY A 86 -9.27 24.75 -6.82
CA GLY A 86 -10.11 25.85 -7.24
C GLY A 86 -10.90 25.63 -8.54
N LEU A 87 -10.59 24.58 -9.31
CA LEU A 87 -11.34 24.15 -10.50
C LEU A 87 -12.38 23.07 -10.19
N GLY A 88 -12.39 22.55 -8.96
CA GLY A 88 -13.29 21.48 -8.53
C GLY A 88 -12.73 20.08 -8.75
N GLU A 89 -11.43 19.95 -9.06
CA GLU A 89 -10.78 18.65 -9.26
C GLU A 89 -10.22 18.16 -7.93
N PHE A 90 -10.47 16.88 -7.63
CA PHE A 90 -9.89 16.20 -6.49
C PHE A 90 -8.46 15.76 -6.82
N TYR A 91 -7.55 15.97 -5.88
CA TYR A 91 -6.13 15.72 -6.09
C TYR A 91 -5.39 15.33 -4.83
N TRP A 92 -4.25 14.69 -5.05
CA TRP A 92 -3.22 14.41 -4.06
C TRP A 92 -2.02 15.33 -4.30
N ASN A 93 -1.62 16.07 -3.27
CA ASN A 93 -0.26 16.58 -3.15
C ASN A 93 0.73 15.41 -3.02
N ALA A 94 1.22 14.91 -4.15
CA ALA A 94 2.13 13.77 -4.22
C ALA A 94 3.56 14.27 -4.47
N THR A 95 4.05 14.20 -5.71
CA THR A 95 5.39 14.69 -6.05
C THR A 95 5.35 16.15 -6.50
N ASP A 96 6.52 16.74 -6.73
CA ASP A 96 6.64 18.09 -7.32
C ASP A 96 5.96 18.20 -8.69
N ALA A 97 5.94 17.11 -9.46
CA ALA A 97 5.30 17.08 -10.77
C ALA A 97 3.77 17.00 -10.72
N CYS A 98 3.18 16.37 -9.70
CA CYS A 98 1.75 16.06 -9.68
C CYS A 98 1.16 15.98 -8.26
N CYS A 99 -0.04 16.47 -8.00
CA CYS A 99 -0.87 17.35 -8.83
C CYS A 99 -1.41 18.55 -8.04
N ASP A 100 -0.63 19.04 -7.08
CA ASP A 100 -0.88 20.31 -6.40
C ASP A 100 -0.51 21.51 -7.30
N MET A 101 -1.26 21.69 -8.38
CA MET A 101 -0.96 22.66 -9.45
C MET A 101 -0.95 24.13 -8.98
N TRP A 102 -1.48 24.42 -7.78
CA TRP A 102 -1.51 25.76 -7.19
C TRP A 102 -0.59 25.91 -5.97
N GLY A 103 0.13 24.87 -5.57
CA GLY A 103 1.04 24.93 -4.41
C GLY A 103 0.32 25.19 -3.09
N ASN A 104 -0.89 24.64 -2.91
CA ASN A 104 -1.62 24.75 -1.65
C ASN A 104 -0.96 23.92 -0.52
N ASN A 105 -0.15 22.94 -0.88
CA ASN A 105 0.60 22.03 -0.02
C ASN A 105 -0.25 21.36 1.08
N PRO A 106 -1.40 20.72 0.74
CA PRO A 106 -2.13 19.94 1.73
C PRO A 106 -1.28 18.75 2.22
N ASP A 107 -1.38 18.44 3.51
CA ASP A 107 -0.69 17.32 4.13
C ASP A 107 -1.47 16.01 3.95
N HIS A 108 -1.34 15.42 2.75
CA HIS A 108 -1.98 14.14 2.47
C HIS A 108 -1.22 12.92 3.02
N VAL A 109 0.04 13.07 3.43
CA VAL A 109 0.76 11.99 4.11
C VAL A 109 0.18 11.83 5.51
N GLY A 110 0.13 12.92 6.29
CA GLY A 110 -0.53 12.93 7.59
C GLY A 110 -1.99 12.48 7.51
N TYR A 111 -2.71 12.87 6.46
CA TYR A 111 -4.07 12.38 6.22
C TYR A 111 -4.16 10.86 6.10
N LEU A 112 -3.38 10.25 5.20
CA LEU A 112 -3.46 8.82 4.94
C LEU A 112 -3.00 8.00 6.15
N LEU A 113 -2.01 8.47 6.91
CA LEU A 113 -1.59 7.85 8.16
C LEU A 113 -2.69 7.90 9.21
N ALA A 114 -3.29 9.08 9.42
CA ALA A 114 -4.41 9.25 10.36
C ALA A 114 -5.64 8.42 9.95
N LEU A 115 -5.89 8.27 8.65
CA LEU A 115 -6.95 7.41 8.14
C LEU A 115 -6.69 5.94 8.51
N VAL A 116 -5.47 5.44 8.30
CA VAL A 116 -5.11 4.08 8.70
C VAL A 116 -5.31 3.89 10.20
N GLU A 117 -4.84 4.82 11.04
CA GLU A 117 -5.05 4.78 12.49
C GLU A 117 -6.53 4.76 12.87
N SER A 118 -7.35 5.62 12.25
CA SER A 118 -8.79 5.65 12.49
C SER A 118 -9.47 4.34 12.09
N ILE A 119 -9.00 3.67 11.02
CA ILE A 119 -9.53 2.36 10.60
C ILE A 119 -9.08 1.29 11.61
N GLN A 120 -7.81 1.26 12.01
CA GLN A 120 -7.28 0.31 13.01
C GLN A 120 -7.97 0.45 14.37
N ALA A 121 -8.39 1.66 14.76
CA ALA A 121 -9.14 1.89 15.98
C ALA A 121 -10.58 1.33 15.95
N GLN A 122 -11.15 1.13 14.75
CA GLN A 122 -12.53 0.68 14.56
C GLN A 122 -12.64 -0.77 14.08
N TYR A 123 -11.63 -1.29 13.38
CA TYR A 123 -11.60 -2.62 12.78
C TYR A 123 -10.31 -3.34 13.15
N ASN A 124 -10.40 -4.66 13.33
CA ASN A 124 -9.23 -5.50 13.57
C ASN A 124 -8.44 -5.71 12.27
N ILE A 125 -7.57 -4.76 11.95
CA ILE A 125 -6.72 -4.79 10.75
C ILE A 125 -5.45 -5.59 11.03
N ASP A 126 -5.05 -6.42 10.07
CA ASP A 126 -3.72 -7.04 10.05
C ASP A 126 -2.67 -5.98 9.68
N PRO A 127 -1.81 -5.56 10.62
CA PRO A 127 -0.80 -4.53 10.36
C PRO A 127 0.25 -4.93 9.33
N GLN A 128 0.41 -6.23 9.06
CA GLN A 128 1.34 -6.76 8.05
C GLN A 128 0.78 -6.71 6.64
N ARG A 129 -0.51 -6.39 6.48
CA ARG A 129 -1.23 -6.44 5.20
C ARG A 129 -2.05 -5.18 4.98
N ILE A 130 -1.38 -4.03 5.14
CA ILE A 130 -1.92 -2.71 4.77
C ILE A 130 -1.29 -2.30 3.45
N HIS A 131 -2.10 -2.11 2.41
CA HIS A 131 -1.62 -1.84 1.06
C HIS A 131 -2.22 -0.56 0.50
N LEU A 132 -1.46 0.12 -0.35
CA LEU A 132 -1.96 1.23 -1.18
C LEU A 132 -2.03 0.81 -2.64
N ILE A 133 -3.12 1.18 -3.29
CA ILE A 133 -3.24 1.11 -4.76
C ILE A 133 -3.62 2.49 -5.24
N GLY A 134 -2.90 3.03 -6.21
CA GLY A 134 -3.13 4.38 -6.70
C GLY A 134 -3.08 4.44 -8.20
N HIS A 135 -3.96 5.23 -8.80
CA HIS A 135 -3.96 5.47 -10.25
C HIS A 135 -3.60 6.91 -10.59
N SER A 136 -2.76 7.12 -11.60
CA SER A 136 -2.34 8.45 -12.06
C SER A 136 -1.80 9.26 -10.89
N ASN A 137 -2.35 10.43 -10.57
CA ASN A 137 -2.00 11.19 -9.36
C ASN A 137 -2.02 10.37 -8.06
N GLY A 138 -2.93 9.40 -7.90
CA GLY A 138 -2.90 8.45 -6.78
C GLY A 138 -1.69 7.51 -6.82
N GLY A 139 -1.20 7.12 -8.00
CA GLY A 139 0.04 6.36 -8.17
C GLY A 139 1.29 7.18 -7.85
N PHE A 140 1.29 8.48 -8.18
CA PHE A 140 2.30 9.41 -7.64
C PHE A 140 2.25 9.45 -6.10
N MET A 141 1.04 9.46 -5.51
CA MET A 141 0.87 9.46 -4.06
C MET A 141 1.33 8.14 -3.42
N CYS A 142 1.15 7.00 -4.08
CA CYS A 142 1.73 5.72 -3.66
C CYS A 142 3.26 5.81 -3.52
N HIS A 143 3.95 6.41 -4.48
CA HIS A 143 5.39 6.64 -4.36
C HIS A 143 5.73 7.56 -3.19
N ARG A 144 4.96 8.63 -2.98
CA ARG A 144 5.15 9.51 -1.82
C ARG A 144 5.02 8.77 -0.49
N MET A 145 3.98 7.97 -0.33
CA MET A 145 3.79 7.18 0.89
C MET A 145 4.90 6.15 1.08
N ALA A 146 5.37 5.50 0.01
CA ALA A 146 6.51 4.60 0.08
C ALA A 146 7.82 5.31 0.48
N CYS A 147 7.98 6.60 0.16
CA CYS A 147 9.15 7.38 0.55
C CYS A 147 9.07 7.92 1.97
N GLU A 148 7.89 8.38 2.41
CA GLU A 148 7.72 9.09 3.68
C GLU A 148 7.21 8.22 4.83
N ALA A 149 6.61 7.06 4.55
CA ALA A 149 6.12 6.13 5.57
C ALA A 149 6.21 4.64 5.12
N PRO A 150 7.40 4.17 4.68
CA PRO A 150 7.56 2.80 4.17
C PRO A 150 7.14 1.72 5.18
N GLU A 151 7.33 1.96 6.48
CA GLU A 151 7.02 1.04 7.57
C GLU A 151 5.52 0.83 7.80
N LYS A 152 4.66 1.74 7.31
CA LYS A 152 3.22 1.64 7.52
C LYS A 152 2.54 0.69 6.53
N PHE A 153 3.15 0.48 5.36
CA PHE A 153 2.53 -0.25 4.26
C PHE A 153 3.34 -1.48 3.88
N ALA A 154 2.63 -2.59 3.71
CA ALA A 154 3.15 -3.84 3.17
C ALA A 154 3.55 -3.69 1.71
N SER A 155 2.69 -3.07 0.90
CA SER A 155 3.05 -2.76 -0.47
C SER A 155 2.34 -1.52 -0.98
N VAL A 156 2.96 -0.89 -1.97
CA VAL A 156 2.33 0.13 -2.79
C VAL A 156 2.26 -0.32 -4.25
N VAL A 157 1.10 -0.12 -4.87
CA VAL A 157 0.86 -0.38 -6.28
C VAL A 157 0.58 0.96 -6.97
N SER A 158 1.46 1.32 -7.90
CA SER A 158 1.35 2.53 -8.72
C SER A 158 0.87 2.15 -10.12
N ILE A 159 -0.34 2.56 -10.48
CA ILE A 159 -0.91 2.38 -11.82
C ILE A 159 -0.80 3.72 -12.56
N SER A 160 -0.03 3.76 -13.65
CA SER A 160 0.13 4.97 -14.48
C SER A 160 0.66 6.20 -13.70
N GLY A 161 1.47 5.98 -12.66
CA GLY A 161 2.09 7.02 -11.83
C GLY A 161 3.60 7.16 -12.05
N ALA A 162 4.24 8.11 -11.38
CA ALA A 162 5.70 8.22 -11.37
C ALA A 162 6.20 8.76 -10.01
N MET A 163 7.47 8.48 -9.69
CA MET A 163 8.13 9.03 -8.50
C MET A 163 8.70 10.45 -8.76
N TRP A 164 9.41 11.02 -7.77
CA TRP A 164 10.16 12.27 -7.97
C TRP A 164 11.24 12.13 -9.04
N ASN A 165 11.40 13.16 -9.86
CA ASN A 165 12.48 13.20 -10.85
C ASN A 165 13.86 13.36 -10.20
N ASP A 166 13.94 14.12 -9.10
CA ASP A 166 15.14 14.16 -8.27
C ASP A 166 15.03 13.08 -7.18
N PRO A 167 15.82 11.99 -7.25
CA PRO A 167 15.77 10.93 -6.26
C PRO A 167 16.19 11.40 -4.86
N ALA A 168 16.86 12.55 -4.70
CA ALA A 168 17.18 13.10 -3.37
C ALA A 168 15.93 13.50 -2.56
N ASN A 169 14.78 13.68 -3.22
CA ASN A 169 13.51 14.01 -2.57
C ASN A 169 12.75 12.77 -2.06
N CYS A 170 13.24 11.56 -2.35
CA CYS A 170 12.72 10.32 -1.81
C CYS A 170 13.88 9.57 -1.16
N GLN A 171 13.89 9.44 0.16
CA GLN A 171 14.94 8.73 0.90
C GLN A 171 14.27 7.90 2.01
N PRO A 172 13.61 6.77 1.64
CA PRO A 172 12.89 5.95 2.61
C PRO A 172 13.85 5.35 3.65
N GLU A 173 13.41 5.22 4.89
CA GLU A 173 14.24 4.67 5.98
C GLU A 173 14.18 3.13 6.05
N ALA A 174 13.21 2.50 5.37
CA ALA A 174 13.02 1.06 5.33
C ALA A 174 12.76 0.54 3.89
N PRO A 175 13.05 -0.74 3.60
CA PRO A 175 12.59 -1.41 2.39
C PRO A 175 11.05 -1.46 2.32
N ILE A 176 10.50 -1.54 1.12
CA ILE A 176 9.06 -1.68 0.88
C ILE A 176 8.78 -2.40 -0.43
N HIS A 177 7.71 -3.19 -0.51
CA HIS A 177 7.26 -3.80 -1.76
C HIS A 177 6.60 -2.78 -2.69
N VAL A 178 7.17 -2.60 -3.89
CA VAL A 178 6.68 -1.67 -4.91
C VAL A 178 6.35 -2.40 -6.20
N LEU A 179 5.11 -2.24 -6.66
CA LEU A 179 4.67 -2.67 -7.98
C LEU A 179 4.32 -1.44 -8.84
N ASN A 180 5.02 -1.30 -9.95
CA ASN A 180 4.67 -0.33 -11.00
C ASN A 180 3.89 -1.04 -12.10
N ILE A 181 2.71 -0.52 -12.47
CA ILE A 181 1.91 -0.99 -13.59
C ILE A 181 1.76 0.18 -14.54
N HIS A 182 2.22 0.05 -15.78
CA HIS A 182 2.20 1.18 -16.71
C HIS A 182 1.94 0.74 -18.15
N GLY A 183 1.09 1.49 -18.84
CA GLY A 183 0.82 1.29 -20.26
C GLY A 183 1.92 1.88 -21.13
N THR A 184 2.45 1.12 -22.10
CA THR A 184 3.54 1.61 -22.94
C THR A 184 3.14 2.77 -23.86
N PHE A 185 1.84 2.94 -24.12
CA PHE A 185 1.25 3.99 -24.96
C PHE A 185 0.44 5.01 -24.14
N ASP A 186 0.71 5.15 -22.84
CA ASP A 186 0.10 6.18 -21.99
C ASP A 186 0.35 7.59 -22.56
N PRO A 187 -0.71 8.34 -22.95
CA PRO A 187 -0.58 9.68 -23.54
C PRO A 187 -0.61 10.81 -22.50
N ILE A 188 -0.72 10.49 -21.21
CA ILE A 188 -0.82 11.44 -20.10
C ILE A 188 0.46 11.41 -19.28
N ILE A 189 0.83 10.23 -18.78
CA ILE A 189 2.07 9.98 -18.03
C ILE A 189 2.94 9.09 -18.89
N PHE A 190 3.87 9.70 -19.62
CA PHE A 190 4.62 9.02 -20.66
C PHE A 190 5.55 7.94 -20.11
N TRP A 191 5.60 6.80 -20.80
CA TRP A 191 6.49 5.69 -20.50
C TRP A 191 7.97 6.09 -20.29
N LEU A 192 8.47 7.02 -21.12
CA LEU A 192 9.86 7.51 -21.08
C LEU A 192 10.08 8.69 -20.12
N GLY A 193 9.05 9.09 -19.36
CA GLY A 193 9.06 10.30 -18.56
C GLY A 193 8.71 11.54 -19.38
N GLY A 194 8.48 12.65 -18.70
CA GLY A 194 7.95 13.85 -19.34
C GLY A 194 7.88 15.05 -18.43
N LEU A 195 6.98 15.97 -18.77
CA LEU A 195 6.70 17.19 -18.02
C LEU A 195 5.21 17.26 -17.73
N ILE A 196 4.83 17.55 -16.48
CA ILE A 196 3.50 18.06 -16.16
C ILE A 196 3.66 19.57 -15.98
N GLY A 197 3.07 20.34 -16.89
CA GLY A 197 3.38 21.77 -17.02
C GLY A 197 4.86 21.96 -17.36
N PHE A 198 5.64 22.44 -16.39
CA PHE A 198 7.09 22.64 -16.51
C PHE A 198 7.92 21.75 -15.58
N THR A 199 7.28 20.89 -14.79
CA THR A 199 7.96 20.07 -13.79
C THR A 199 8.22 18.68 -14.35
N PRO A 200 9.48 18.20 -14.35
CA PRO A 200 9.82 16.89 -14.89
C PRO A 200 9.37 15.75 -13.98
N TYR A 201 9.04 14.62 -14.59
CA TYR A 201 8.87 13.32 -13.93
C TYR A 201 9.67 12.24 -14.67
N PRO A 202 10.21 11.24 -13.96
CA PRO A 202 11.05 10.20 -14.55
C PRO A 202 10.20 9.21 -15.35
N GLY A 203 10.86 8.45 -16.24
CA GLY A 203 10.21 7.34 -16.93
C GLY A 203 9.99 6.12 -16.03
N VAL A 204 9.24 5.15 -16.55
CA VAL A 204 8.85 3.93 -15.83
C VAL A 204 10.06 3.09 -15.44
N ASN A 205 11.02 2.92 -16.35
CA ASN A 205 12.25 2.17 -16.04
C ASN A 205 13.08 2.87 -14.97
N THR A 206 13.22 4.20 -15.05
CA THR A 206 13.96 4.98 -14.04
C THR A 206 13.29 4.91 -12.66
N THR A 207 11.95 5.00 -12.62
CA THR A 207 11.17 4.85 -11.39
C THR A 207 11.36 3.46 -10.79
N THR A 208 11.27 2.41 -11.61
CA THR A 208 11.39 1.02 -11.14
C THR A 208 12.81 0.69 -10.70
N GLU A 209 13.84 1.11 -11.46
CA GLU A 209 15.24 0.89 -11.12
C GLU A 209 15.65 1.60 -9.82
N TYR A 210 15.04 2.76 -9.51
CA TYR A 210 15.23 3.43 -8.23
C TYR A 210 14.77 2.54 -7.07
N TRP A 211 13.55 2.01 -7.12
CA TRP A 211 13.02 1.14 -6.06
C TRP A 211 13.78 -0.18 -5.95
N ALA A 212 14.22 -0.74 -7.08
CA ALA A 212 15.09 -1.91 -7.07
C ALA A 212 16.41 -1.60 -6.35
N THR A 213 17.02 -0.45 -6.62
CA THR A 213 18.25 -0.03 -5.94
C THR A 213 18.03 0.21 -4.44
N HIS A 214 16.92 0.86 -4.07
CA HIS A 214 16.56 1.12 -2.67
C HIS A 214 16.38 -0.18 -1.88
N ASN A 215 15.66 -1.15 -2.45
CA ASN A 215 15.42 -2.45 -1.84
C ASN A 215 16.64 -3.41 -1.93
N GLY A 216 17.77 -2.95 -2.45
CA GLY A 216 18.99 -3.76 -2.62
C GLY A 216 18.87 -4.86 -3.68
N CYS A 217 17.88 -4.78 -4.58
CA CYS A 217 17.66 -5.74 -5.65
C CYS A 217 18.66 -5.54 -6.82
N SER A 218 18.80 -6.57 -7.65
CA SER A 218 19.45 -6.45 -8.96
C SER A 218 18.69 -5.45 -9.83
N THR A 219 19.38 -4.48 -10.41
CA THR A 219 18.79 -3.53 -11.38
C THR A 219 18.55 -4.13 -12.77
N THR A 220 18.97 -5.39 -12.99
CA THR A 220 18.59 -6.15 -14.19
C THR A 220 17.39 -7.01 -13.86
N ALA A 221 16.24 -6.69 -14.47
CA ALA A 221 15.01 -7.45 -14.29
C ALA A 221 15.04 -8.79 -15.04
N THR A 222 14.37 -9.79 -14.47
CA THR A 222 14.07 -11.07 -15.11
C THR A 222 12.62 -11.09 -15.61
N ASN A 223 12.36 -11.83 -16.67
CA ASN A 223 11.00 -12.00 -17.19
C ASN A 223 10.26 -13.02 -16.31
N GLY A 224 9.22 -12.56 -15.61
CA GLY A 224 8.37 -13.33 -14.71
C GLY A 224 7.13 -13.93 -15.37
N GLY A 225 7.10 -13.98 -16.71
CA GLY A 225 5.96 -14.40 -17.52
C GLY A 225 5.12 -13.25 -18.03
N SER A 226 4.07 -13.61 -18.77
CA SER A 226 3.07 -12.68 -19.31
C SER A 226 1.67 -13.16 -18.97
N PHE A 227 0.72 -12.23 -18.91
CA PHE A 227 -0.69 -12.49 -18.64
C PHE A 227 -1.57 -11.38 -19.25
N ASP A 228 -2.87 -11.61 -19.35
CA ASP A 228 -3.86 -10.61 -19.78
C ASP A 228 -4.21 -9.72 -18.58
N PHE A 229 -3.83 -8.44 -18.61
CA PHE A 229 -4.19 -7.46 -17.58
C PHE A 229 -5.29 -6.52 -18.06
N ASP A 230 -5.33 -6.14 -19.35
CA ASP A 230 -6.33 -5.23 -19.91
C ASP A 230 -7.32 -5.96 -20.82
N TRP A 231 -8.57 -6.01 -20.39
CA TRP A 231 -9.68 -6.68 -21.05
C TRP A 231 -9.89 -6.30 -22.53
N PHE A 232 -9.48 -5.09 -22.94
CA PHE A 232 -9.65 -4.63 -24.32
C PHE A 232 -8.44 -4.88 -25.22
N ILE A 233 -7.33 -5.35 -24.65
CA ILE A 233 -6.11 -5.69 -25.38
C ILE A 233 -6.01 -7.22 -25.40
N PHE A 234 -5.97 -7.78 -26.61
CA PHE A 234 -6.00 -9.25 -26.75
C PHE A 234 -4.62 -9.87 -26.47
N PHE A 235 -4.66 -11.13 -26.00
CA PHE A 235 -3.51 -11.97 -25.63
C PHE A 235 -2.82 -11.51 -24.36
N ASP A 236 -1.76 -12.20 -23.95
CA ASP A 236 -0.97 -11.86 -22.78
C ASP A 236 -0.12 -10.60 -23.07
N GLU A 237 -0.73 -9.42 -23.06
CA GLU A 237 -0.09 -8.14 -23.39
C GLU A 237 0.78 -7.59 -22.27
N THR A 238 0.59 -8.08 -21.05
CA THR A 238 1.34 -7.63 -19.88
C THR A 238 2.54 -8.53 -19.64
N THR A 239 3.72 -7.94 -19.61
CA THR A 239 4.96 -8.64 -19.20
C THR A 239 5.33 -8.26 -17.78
N ARG A 240 5.59 -9.27 -16.94
CA ARG A 240 6.12 -9.10 -15.59
C ARG A 240 7.63 -9.02 -15.63
N TRP A 241 8.18 -7.93 -15.12
CA TRP A 241 9.60 -7.72 -14.92
C TRP A 241 9.90 -7.73 -13.42
N ILE A 242 10.65 -8.72 -12.96
CA ILE A 242 10.95 -8.94 -11.54
C ILE A 242 12.40 -8.53 -11.28
N TYR A 243 12.63 -7.65 -10.31
CA TYR A 243 13.96 -7.26 -9.87
C TYR A 243 14.37 -8.16 -8.70
N GLU A 244 15.09 -9.23 -9.00
CA GLU A 244 15.45 -10.28 -8.04
C GLU A 244 16.60 -9.88 -7.09
N SER A 245 16.95 -10.77 -6.14
CA SER A 245 18.13 -10.65 -5.28
C SER A 245 18.15 -9.40 -4.39
N CYS A 246 17.01 -9.02 -3.81
CA CYS A 246 16.88 -7.94 -2.85
C CYS A 246 17.60 -8.25 -1.52
N ASP A 247 17.99 -7.22 -0.77
CA ASP A 247 18.73 -7.36 0.50
C ASP A 247 17.88 -8.08 1.57
N ASP A 248 16.60 -7.71 1.65
CA ASP A 248 15.58 -8.41 2.43
C ASP A 248 14.31 -8.58 1.59
N PRO A 249 14.18 -9.70 0.84
CA PRO A 249 13.02 -9.94 -0.01
C PRO A 249 11.74 -10.18 0.78
N SER A 250 11.82 -10.37 2.10
CA SER A 250 10.64 -10.47 2.96
C SER A 250 10.07 -9.11 3.36
N ALA A 251 10.87 -8.04 3.26
CA ALA A 251 10.48 -6.67 3.62
C ALA A 251 10.41 -5.71 2.43
N GLY A 252 11.12 -5.99 1.33
CA GLY A 252 11.17 -5.14 0.14
C GLY A 252 11.36 -5.92 -1.15
N SER A 253 10.60 -5.53 -2.18
CA SER A 253 10.68 -6.09 -3.53
C SER A 253 10.30 -5.04 -4.56
N THR A 254 10.70 -5.26 -5.82
CA THR A 254 10.35 -4.34 -6.90
C THR A 254 9.91 -5.13 -8.13
N GLU A 255 8.73 -4.82 -8.65
CA GLU A 255 8.20 -5.38 -9.89
C GLU A 255 7.70 -4.26 -10.82
N LEU A 256 7.80 -4.52 -12.12
CA LEU A 256 7.17 -3.73 -13.17
C LEU A 256 6.27 -4.63 -14.02
N TRP A 257 5.02 -4.24 -14.18
CA TRP A 257 4.10 -4.79 -15.16
C TRP A 257 4.01 -3.84 -16.34
N GLU A 258 4.70 -4.22 -17.41
CA GLU A 258 4.67 -3.51 -18.69
C GLU A 258 3.43 -3.95 -19.47
N VAL A 259 2.41 -3.10 -19.52
CA VAL A 259 1.16 -3.38 -20.23
C VAL A 259 1.29 -2.87 -21.66
N SER A 260 1.61 -3.77 -22.59
CA SER A 260 1.93 -3.42 -23.97
C SER A 260 0.74 -2.78 -24.67
N THR A 261 0.95 -1.62 -25.30
CA THR A 261 -0.05 -0.85 -26.05
C THR A 261 -1.20 -0.24 -25.23
N ALA A 262 -1.24 -0.47 -23.92
CA ALA A 262 -2.22 0.17 -23.05
C ALA A 262 -1.97 1.66 -22.91
N GLY A 263 -3.07 2.38 -22.70
CA GLY A 263 -3.08 3.82 -22.45
C GLY A 263 -3.05 4.14 -20.94
N HIS A 264 -3.55 5.33 -20.59
CA HIS A 264 -3.51 5.81 -19.21
C HIS A 264 -4.46 5.06 -18.26
N PHE A 265 -5.64 4.66 -18.75
CA PHE A 265 -6.69 4.03 -17.97
C PHE A 265 -6.87 2.57 -18.39
N PRO A 266 -6.26 1.60 -17.67
CA PRO A 266 -6.44 0.20 -18.00
C PRO A 266 -7.84 -0.29 -17.60
N SER A 267 -8.41 -1.19 -18.39
CA SER A 267 -9.63 -1.93 -18.02
C SER A 267 -9.24 -3.30 -17.49
N ILE A 268 -9.03 -3.40 -16.18
CA ILE A 268 -8.42 -4.59 -15.58
C ILE A 268 -9.28 -5.84 -15.83
N SER A 269 -8.68 -6.87 -16.43
CA SER A 269 -9.30 -8.17 -16.73
C SER A 269 -9.47 -9.01 -15.45
N GLU A 270 -10.20 -10.13 -15.51
CA GLU A 270 -10.31 -11.06 -14.37
C GLU A 270 -8.93 -11.64 -13.98
N GLU A 271 -8.10 -11.99 -14.95
CA GLU A 271 -6.74 -12.49 -14.70
C GLU A 271 -5.84 -11.39 -14.10
N GLY A 272 -6.01 -10.14 -14.54
CA GLY A 272 -5.31 -8.98 -13.97
C GLY A 272 -5.71 -8.70 -12.51
N ILE A 273 -6.99 -8.86 -12.18
CA ILE A 273 -7.49 -8.76 -10.80
C ILE A 273 -6.89 -9.88 -9.94
N ASP A 274 -6.94 -11.13 -10.40
CA ASP A 274 -6.37 -12.27 -9.67
C ASP A 274 -4.86 -12.09 -9.45
N ALA A 275 -4.12 -11.64 -10.46
CA ALA A 275 -2.69 -11.36 -10.35
C ALA A 275 -2.42 -10.24 -9.34
N LEU A 276 -3.22 -9.17 -9.34
CA LEU A 276 -3.07 -8.02 -8.45
C LEU A 276 -3.27 -8.43 -6.99
N PHE A 277 -4.37 -9.13 -6.66
CA PHE A 277 -4.61 -9.56 -5.29
C PHE A 277 -3.63 -10.65 -4.83
N ASN A 278 -3.20 -11.53 -5.73
CA ASN A 278 -2.10 -12.46 -5.42
C ASN A 278 -0.78 -11.72 -5.13
N TYR A 279 -0.50 -10.61 -5.81
CA TYR A 279 0.65 -9.77 -5.47
C TYR A 279 0.51 -9.22 -4.04
N LEU A 280 -0.64 -8.66 -3.68
CA LEU A 280 -0.87 -8.16 -2.32
C LEU A 280 -0.74 -9.23 -1.24
N ASP A 281 -1.32 -10.42 -1.46
CA ASP A 281 -1.27 -11.53 -0.49
C ASP A 281 0.14 -12.07 -0.24
N THR A 282 1.02 -11.96 -1.24
CA THR A 282 2.39 -12.48 -1.18
C THR A 282 3.43 -11.44 -0.73
N HIS A 283 3.04 -10.17 -0.63
CA HIS A 283 3.92 -9.05 -0.28
C HIS A 283 3.46 -8.40 1.03
N ILE A 284 3.81 -9.04 2.13
CA ILE A 284 3.45 -8.61 3.49
C ILE A 284 4.57 -7.75 4.08
N ASN A 285 4.24 -6.77 4.93
CA ASN A 285 5.23 -6.11 5.77
C ASN A 285 5.56 -7.04 6.93
N PRO A 286 6.78 -7.58 7.07
CA PRO A 286 7.13 -8.33 8.25
C PRO A 286 7.09 -7.37 9.43
N LEU A 287 6.34 -7.70 10.49
CA LEU A 287 6.35 -6.86 11.69
C LEU A 287 7.79 -6.63 12.14
N PRO A 288 8.16 -5.39 12.51
CA PRO A 288 9.44 -5.16 13.15
C PRO A 288 9.57 -6.14 14.30
N ALA A 289 10.71 -6.84 14.39
CA ALA A 289 10.97 -7.73 15.50
C ALA A 289 10.89 -6.90 16.78
N CYS A 290 9.76 -7.03 17.47
CA CYS A 290 9.46 -6.26 18.64
C CYS A 290 10.35 -6.81 19.74
N SER A 291 11.44 -6.08 20.03
CA SER A 291 12.57 -6.67 20.75
C SER A 291 12.22 -7.14 22.16
N GLY A 292 11.07 -6.71 22.70
CA GLY A 292 10.52 -7.16 23.99
C GLY A 292 9.27 -8.04 23.90
N ASP A 293 8.80 -8.44 22.72
CA ASP A 293 7.68 -9.38 22.55
C ASP A 293 8.25 -10.77 22.29
N PHE A 294 8.28 -11.60 23.34
CA PHE A 294 8.89 -12.93 23.27
C PHE A 294 7.87 -14.04 22.99
N ASN A 295 6.58 -13.74 23.12
CA ASN A 295 5.50 -14.67 22.87
C ASN A 295 4.79 -14.43 21.51
N ASN A 296 5.24 -13.41 20.76
CA ASN A 296 4.73 -12.97 19.47
C ASN A 296 3.24 -12.61 19.52
N ASP A 297 2.75 -12.06 20.65
CA ASP A 297 1.37 -11.59 20.81
C ASP A 297 1.17 -10.11 20.38
N GLN A 298 2.22 -9.50 19.81
CA GLN A 298 2.31 -8.12 19.35
C GLN A 298 2.18 -7.08 20.45
N HIS A 299 2.34 -7.47 21.73
CA HIS A 299 2.29 -6.58 22.86
C HIS A 299 3.44 -6.87 23.83
N VAL A 300 4.33 -5.90 24.04
CA VAL A 300 5.27 -5.96 25.15
C VAL A 300 4.51 -5.72 26.46
N ASN A 301 4.28 -6.79 27.20
CA ASN A 301 3.43 -6.77 28.38
C ASN A 301 3.99 -7.64 29.52
N VAL A 302 3.15 -7.93 30.52
CA VAL A 302 3.55 -8.72 31.69
C VAL A 302 3.98 -10.13 31.29
N SER A 303 3.40 -10.69 30.23
CA SER A 303 3.76 -12.02 29.72
C SER A 303 5.22 -12.08 29.28
N ASP A 304 5.74 -11.02 28.67
CA ASP A 304 7.13 -10.93 28.22
C ASP A 304 8.09 -10.69 29.37
N VAL A 305 7.68 -9.92 30.38
CA VAL A 305 8.43 -9.81 31.64
C VAL A 305 8.57 -11.17 32.30
N LEU A 306 7.49 -11.95 32.35
CA LEU A 306 7.51 -13.29 32.93
C LEU A 306 8.41 -14.25 32.13
N PHE A 307 8.38 -14.14 30.80
CA PHE A 307 9.30 -14.87 29.93
C PHE A 307 10.76 -14.50 30.25
N MET A 308 11.10 -13.20 30.26
CA MET A 308 12.45 -12.70 30.55
C MET A 308 12.96 -13.11 31.94
N ILE A 309 12.11 -13.05 32.97
CA ILE A 309 12.47 -13.49 34.31
C ILE A 309 12.80 -15.00 34.33
N GLY A 310 12.10 -15.80 33.51
CA GLY A 310 12.41 -17.22 33.34
C GLY A 310 13.79 -17.46 32.73
N GLU A 311 14.24 -16.54 31.88
CA GLU A 311 15.52 -16.58 31.16
C GLU A 311 16.65 -15.83 31.88
N TRP A 312 16.41 -15.34 33.11
CA TRP A 312 17.36 -14.46 33.79
C TRP A 312 18.73 -15.11 34.00
N GLY A 313 19.79 -14.41 33.58
CA GLY A 313 21.17 -14.87 33.64
C GLY A 313 21.53 -15.95 32.61
N GLN A 314 20.64 -16.31 31.69
CA GLN A 314 20.95 -17.21 30.59
C GLN A 314 21.80 -16.50 29.52
N THR A 315 22.59 -17.29 28.80
CA THR A 315 23.35 -16.86 27.63
C THR A 315 22.71 -17.44 26.37
N ASN A 316 22.77 -16.71 25.24
CA ASN A 316 22.06 -17.07 23.99
C ASN A 316 20.54 -17.18 24.13
N SER A 317 19.93 -16.40 25.03
CA SER A 317 18.48 -16.34 25.15
C SER A 317 17.91 -15.29 24.19
N PRO A 318 16.73 -15.51 23.60
CA PRO A 318 16.03 -14.44 22.88
C PRO A 318 15.67 -13.24 23.77
N ALA A 319 15.70 -13.40 25.10
CA ALA A 319 15.49 -12.32 26.05
C ALA A 319 16.72 -11.40 26.28
N ASP A 320 17.86 -11.67 25.63
CA ASP A 320 19.03 -10.78 25.61
C ASP A 320 18.84 -9.70 24.53
N ILE A 321 18.05 -8.68 24.88
CA ILE A 321 17.68 -7.56 23.99
C ILE A 321 18.89 -6.71 23.62
N THR A 322 19.75 -6.45 24.60
CA THR A 322 20.95 -5.61 24.44
C THR A 322 22.07 -6.32 23.68
N LYS A 323 21.96 -7.64 23.50
CA LYS A 323 22.93 -8.51 22.83
C LYS A 323 24.30 -8.46 23.51
N ASP A 324 24.32 -8.27 24.82
CA ASP A 324 25.55 -8.23 25.63
C ASP A 324 26.04 -9.63 26.05
N GLY A 325 25.24 -10.65 25.74
CA GLY A 325 25.51 -12.06 25.96
C GLY A 325 24.88 -12.62 27.22
N THR A 326 24.15 -11.84 28.03
CA THR A 326 23.48 -12.34 29.25
C THR A 326 22.20 -11.57 29.57
N VAL A 327 21.09 -12.29 29.76
CA VAL A 327 19.82 -11.67 30.18
C VAL A 327 19.96 -11.06 31.58
N ASN A 328 19.89 -9.74 31.68
CA ASN A 328 20.10 -8.99 32.90
C ASN A 328 19.20 -7.75 33.00
N ILE A 329 19.51 -6.89 33.97
CA ILE A 329 18.72 -5.69 34.24
C ILE A 329 18.69 -4.71 33.06
N SER A 330 19.72 -4.71 32.22
CA SER A 330 19.78 -3.85 31.03
C SER A 330 18.72 -4.25 30.01
N ASP A 331 18.52 -5.54 29.79
CA ASP A 331 17.47 -6.06 28.90
C ASP A 331 16.08 -5.77 29.44
N LEU A 332 15.88 -5.90 30.76
CA LEU A 332 14.60 -5.55 31.39
C LEU A 332 14.27 -4.06 31.21
N LEU A 333 15.27 -3.18 31.26
CA LEU A 333 15.04 -1.76 31.04
C LEU A 333 14.67 -1.44 29.59
N GLU A 334 15.28 -2.12 28.60
CA GLU A 334 14.87 -2.04 27.19
C GLU A 334 13.45 -2.56 26.98
N LEU A 335 13.11 -3.71 27.55
CA LEU A 335 11.76 -4.27 27.49
C LEU A 335 10.71 -3.31 28.05
N LEU A 336 10.97 -2.73 29.23
CA LEU A 336 10.06 -1.76 29.83
C LEU A 336 9.99 -0.45 29.03
N GLY A 337 11.04 -0.10 28.29
CA GLY A 337 11.05 1.01 27.35
C GLY A 337 10.15 0.78 26.14
N ALA A 338 9.95 -0.47 25.74
CA ALA A 338 9.09 -0.90 24.65
C ALA A 338 7.65 -1.24 25.08
N TRP A 339 7.25 -0.93 26.33
CA TRP A 339 5.98 -1.38 26.91
C TRP A 339 4.75 -0.92 26.12
N GLY A 340 3.89 -1.86 25.74
CA GLY A 340 2.66 -1.60 24.98
C GLY A 340 2.59 -2.38 23.66
N PRO A 341 1.65 -2.05 22.78
CA PRO A 341 1.56 -2.65 21.46
C PRO A 341 2.83 -2.34 20.65
N CYS A 342 3.28 -3.33 19.86
CA CYS A 342 4.50 -3.26 19.05
C CYS A 342 4.44 -2.27 17.88
N LEU A 343 3.27 -1.72 17.59
CA LEU A 343 3.03 -0.72 16.55
C LEU A 343 2.74 0.63 17.22
N GLN A 344 3.62 1.60 16.99
CA GLN A 344 3.27 3.01 16.98
C GLN A 344 3.51 3.55 15.59
#